data_AF-A0A357WUZ1-F1
#
_entry.id   AF-A0A357WUZ1-F1
#
_cell.length_a   1.000
_cell.length_b   1.000
_cell.length_c   1.000
_cell.angle_alpha   90.00
_cell.angle_beta   90.00
_cell.angle_gamma   90.00
#
_symmetry.space_group_name_H-M   'P 1'
#
loop_
_entity.id
_entity.type
_entity.pdbx_description
1 polymer ?
#
loop_
_entity_poly.entity_id
_entity_poly.type
_entity_poly.pdbx_seq_one_letter_code
_entity_poly.pdbx_strand_id
1 'polypeptide(L)' 'MSNPDFAEYIYSYFMKYLPLQRGLSQNTISSYSCSLMLFFQYCKSEASISYEK' A
#
# COMPACT_ATOMS: atom_id res chain seq x y z
N MET A 1 10.26 -18.92 11.09
CA MET A 1 9.91 -17.49 10.96
C MET A 1 9.08 -17.38 9.70
N SER A 2 7.77 -17.16 9.82
CA SER A 2 6.89 -16.92 8.67
C SER A 2 7.31 -15.60 8.02
N ASN A 3 7.45 -15.60 6.69
CA ASN A 3 7.63 -14.36 5.95
C ASN A 3 6.43 -13.45 6.27
N PRO A 4 6.64 -12.16 6.57
CA PRO A 4 5.52 -11.25 6.79
C PRO A 4 4.63 -11.27 5.55
N ASP A 5 3.33 -11.38 5.76
CA ASP A 5 2.35 -11.28 4.68
C ASP A 5 2.53 -9.90 4.02
N PHE A 6 2.31 -9.81 2.71
CA PHE A 6 2.26 -8.55 1.99
C PHE A 6 1.37 -7.52 2.69
N ALA A 7 0.25 -7.98 3.27
CA ALA A 7 -0.64 -7.13 4.07
C ALA A 7 0.06 -6.48 5.28
N GLU A 8 0.96 -7.21 5.96
CA GLU A 8 1.71 -6.72 7.12
C GLU A 8 2.75 -5.67 6.72
N TYR A 9 3.38 -5.83 5.55
CA TYR A 9 4.29 -4.84 4.99
C TYR A 9 3.55 -3.55 4.62
N ILE A 10 2.40 -3.65 3.95
CA ILE A 10 1.58 -2.48 3.61
C ILE A 10 1.14 -1.76 4.88
N TYR A 11 0.64 -2.50 5.88
CA TYR A 11 0.26 -1.91 7.16
C TYR A 11 1.44 -1.18 7.82
N SER A 12 2.60 -1.83 7.94
CA SER A 12 3.78 -1.24 8.57
C SER A 12 4.29 -0.01 7.81
N TYR A 13 4.21 -0.01 6.48
CA TYR A 13 4.59 1.14 5.67
C TYR A 13 3.68 2.35 5.94
N PHE A 14 2.36 2.17 5.83
CA PHE A 14 1.41 3.29 5.97
C PHE A 14 1.23 3.75 7.43
N MET A 15 1.31 2.85 8.41
CA MET A 15 1.00 3.15 9.82
C MET A 15 2.22 3.43 10.68
N LYS A 16 3.42 2.96 10.28
CA LYS A 16 4.65 3.19 11.06
C LYS A 16 5.63 4.05 10.27
N TYR A 17 6.03 3.61 9.08
CA TYR A 17 7.10 4.28 8.33
C TYR A 17 6.71 5.71 7.90
N LEU A 18 5.58 5.88 7.20
CA LEU A 18 5.16 7.18 6.70
C LEU A 18 4.87 8.23 7.79
N PRO A 19 4.13 7.92 8.87
CA PRO A 19 3.87 8.92 9.91
C PRO A 19 5.08 9.08 10.86
N LEU A 20 5.67 7.99 11.35
CA LEU A 20 6.67 8.08 12.44
C LEU A 20 8.08 8.39 11.93
N GLN A 21 8.46 7.89 10.76
CA GLN A 21 9.82 8.07 10.23
C GLN A 21 9.90 9.19 9.18
N ARG A 22 8.83 9.39 8.39
CA ARG A 22 8.79 10.42 7.35
C ARG A 22 8.02 11.68 7.74
N GLY A 23 7.27 11.65 8.85
CA GLY A 23 6.52 12.81 9.35
C GLY A 23 5.44 13.29 8.39
N LEU A 24 4.91 12.41 7.53
CA LEU A 24 3.89 12.80 6.56
C LEU A 24 2.56 13.09 7.25
N SER A 25 1.83 14.07 6.73
CA SER A 25 0.48 14.38 7.20
C SER A 25 -0.47 13.21 6.91
N GLN A 26 -1.52 13.08 7.73
CA GLN A 26 -2.54 12.06 7.52
C GLN A 26 -3.20 12.18 6.14
N ASN A 27 -3.40 13.40 5.63
CA ASN A 27 -3.96 13.63 4.30
C ASN A 27 -3.04 13.11 3.19
N THR A 28 -1.73 13.32 3.33
CA THR A 28 -0.73 12.78 2.38
C THR A 28 -0.72 11.26 2.40
N ILE A 29 -0.74 10.65 3.59
CA ILE A 29 -0.77 9.19 3.77
C ILE A 29 -2.04 8.60 3.14
N SER A 30 -3.21 9.20 3.39
CA SER A 30 -4.47 8.78 2.81
C SER A 30 -4.48 8.92 1.29
N SER A 31 -3.91 10.00 0.74
CA SER A 31 -3.76 10.19 -0.70
C SER A 31 -2.89 9.09 -1.33
N TYR A 32 -1.77 8.73 -0.71
CA TYR A 32 -0.90 7.65 -1.20
C TYR A 32 -1.59 6.28 -1.16
N SER A 33 -2.34 6.00 -0.10
CA SER A 33 -3.12 4.75 0.02
C SER A 33 -4.18 4.66 -1.10
N CYS A 34 -4.89 5.76 -1.35
CA CYS A 34 -5.85 5.86 -2.45
C CYS A 34 -5.18 5.62 -3.81
N SER A 35 -4.04 6.27 -4.09
CA SER A 35 -3.29 6.05 -5.34
C SER A 35 -2.86 4.59 -5.52
N LEU A 36 -2.44 3.92 -4.44
CA LEU A 36 -2.07 2.51 -4.49
C LEU A 36 -3.27 1.61 -4.78
N MET A 37 -4.44 1.89 -4.19
CA MET A 37 -5.69 1.20 -4.52
C MET A 37 -6.08 1.37 -5.98
N LEU A 38 -6.03 2.60 -6.49
CA LEU A 38 -6.32 2.90 -7.90
C LEU A 38 -5.36 2.16 -8.83
N PHE A 39 -4.08 2.09 -8.47
CA PHE A 39 -3.09 1.33 -9.23
C PHE A 39 -3.44 -0.17 -9.27
N PHE A 40 -3.81 -0.79 -8.14
CA PHE A 40 -4.24 -2.18 -8.14
C PHE A 40 -5.53 -2.43 -8.94
N GLN A 41 -6.48 -1.50 -8.88
CA GLN A 41 -7.68 -1.55 -9.69
C GLN A 41 -7.35 -1.47 -11.18
N TYR A 42 -6.45 -0.57 -11.57
CA TYR A 42 -5.96 -0.47 -12.94
C TYR A 42 -5.25 -1.75 -13.40
N CYS A 43 -4.36 -2.32 -12.57
CA CYS A 43 -3.68 -3.56 -12.88
C CYS A 43 -4.66 -4.71 -13.15
N LYS A 44 -5.72 -4.78 -12.34
CA LYS A 44 -6.77 -5.80 -12.48
C LYS A 44 -7.66 -5.57 -13.71
N SER A 45 -8.13 -4.35 -13.92
CA SER A 45 -9.16 -4.04 -14.93
C SER A 45 -8.58 -3.80 -16.31
N GLU A 46 -7.49 -3.04 -16.40
CA GLU A 46 -6.96 -2.53 -17.67
C GLU A 46 -5.70 -3.27 -18.12
N ALA A 47 -4.82 -3.62 -17.18
CA ALA A 47 -3.54 -4.27 -17.52
C ALA A 47 -3.62 -5.80 -17.59
N SER A 48 -4.76 -6.41 -17.21
CA SER A 48 -4.93 -7.87 -17.10
C SER A 48 -3.84 -8.57 -16.27
N ILE A 49 -3.26 -7.85 -15.29
CA ILE A 49 -2.26 -8.39 -14.38
C ILE A 49 -3.02 -9.01 -13.20
N SER A 50 -2.97 -10.34 -13.10
CA SER A 50 -3.48 -11.05 -11.92
C SER A 50 -2.49 -10.90 -10.76
N TYR A 51 -3.00 -10.76 -9.54
CA TYR A 51 -2.18 -10.87 -8.34
C TYR A 51 -1.69 -12.33 -8.20
N GLU A 52 -0.45 -12.51 -7.72
CA GLU A 52 0.01 -13.83 -7.23
C GLU A 52 -0.79 -14.20 -5.98
N LYS A 53 -1.18 -15.48 -5.89
CA LYS A 53 -2.10 -16.01 -4.89
C LYS A 53 -1.38 -16.47 -3.64
#